data_AF-A0A4R5VZR2-F1
#
_entry.id   AF-A0A4R5VZR2-F1
#
_cell.length_a   1.000
_cell.length_b   1.000
_cell.length_c   1.000
_cell.angle_alpha   90.00
_cell.angle_beta   90.00
_cell.angle_gamma   90.00
#
_symmetry.space_group_name_H-M   'P 1'
#
loop_
_entity.id
_entity.type
_entity.pdbx_description
1 polymer ?
#
loop_
_entity_poly.entity_id
_entity_poly.type
_entity_poly.pdbx_seq_one_letter_code
_entity_poly.pdbx_strand_id
1 'polypeptide(L)'
;MTHFTDHHHTGETVSETGTYICSTGEKKELHQGNTFPECPSTGGSTTWTHASHTHRTGETVMESGHYIDADGEHVALKQGEKFPRCPSTGESVTWTHEQQ
;
A
#
# COMPACT_ATOMS: atom_id res chain seq x y z
N MET A 1 -3.80 -0.65 19.98
CA MET A 1 -4.70 -0.06 18.96
C MET A 1 -3.83 0.83 18.09
N THR A 2 -3.12 0.24 17.14
CA THR A 2 -2.12 0.93 16.32
C THR A 2 -2.82 1.67 15.19
N HIS A 3 -3.46 2.78 15.55
CA HIS A 3 -3.79 3.85 14.61
C HIS A 3 -2.49 4.60 14.28
N PHE A 4 -1.64 4.00 13.44
CA PHE A 4 -0.60 4.80 12.80
C PHE A 4 -1.26 5.51 11.63
N THR A 5 -1.78 6.68 11.97
CA THR A 5 -2.07 7.75 11.02
C THR A 5 -0.73 8.20 10.45
N ASP A 6 -0.17 7.38 9.56
CA ASP A 6 1.04 7.67 8.82
C ASP A 6 0.74 8.87 7.91
N HIS A 7 1.10 10.05 8.42
CA HIS A 7 0.86 11.35 7.82
C HIS A 7 2.19 11.88 7.31
N HIS A 8 2.32 11.90 6.00
CA HIS A 8 3.47 12.45 5.31
C HIS A 8 3.16 13.79 4.66
N HIS A 9 4.14 14.66 4.59
CA HIS A 9 4.05 15.94 3.90
C HIS A 9 4.58 15.86 2.48
N THR A 10 4.08 16.75 1.62
CA THR A 10 4.64 16.96 0.28
C THR A 10 6.14 17.22 0.34
N GLY A 11 6.88 16.54 -0.52
CA GLY A 11 8.35 16.59 -0.59
C GLY A 11 9.05 15.61 0.35
N GLU A 12 8.35 14.95 1.27
CA GLU A 12 8.94 13.85 2.03
C GLU A 12 9.20 12.63 1.14
N THR A 13 10.14 11.80 1.53
CA THR A 13 10.38 10.53 0.86
C THR A 13 9.36 9.51 1.35
N VAL A 14 8.74 8.84 0.41
CA VAL A 14 7.78 7.75 0.62
C VAL A 14 8.53 6.59 1.27
N SER A 15 8.18 6.31 2.52
CA SER A 15 8.77 5.19 3.26
C SER A 15 8.23 3.85 2.79
N GLU A 16 6.99 3.82 2.28
CA GLU A 16 6.25 2.60 1.96
C GLU A 16 5.44 2.79 0.68
N THR A 17 5.46 1.81 -0.21
CA THR A 17 4.68 1.84 -1.44
C THR A 17 3.23 1.54 -1.12
N GLY A 18 2.34 2.44 -1.51
CA GLY A 18 0.93 2.22 -1.34
C GLY A 18 0.13 3.35 -1.93
N THR A 19 -1.19 3.24 -1.80
CA THR A 19 -2.05 4.40 -2.04
C THR A 19 -2.07 5.28 -0.81
N TYR A 20 -1.76 6.53 -1.05
CA TYR A 20 -1.88 7.59 -0.08
C TYR A 20 -3.07 8.47 -0.41
N ILE A 21 -3.73 8.98 0.62
CA ILE A 21 -4.89 9.84 0.52
C ILE A 21 -4.46 11.22 0.99
N CYS A 22 -4.53 12.22 0.11
CA CYS A 22 -4.25 13.57 0.53
C CYS A 22 -5.38 14.12 1.44
N SER A 23 -5.13 15.26 2.08
CA SER A 23 -6.08 15.89 3.01
C SER A 23 -7.44 16.27 2.38
N THR A 24 -7.54 16.32 1.04
CA THR A 24 -8.80 16.54 0.33
C THR A 24 -9.58 15.24 0.06
N GLY A 25 -8.98 14.07 0.32
CA GLY A 25 -9.56 12.77 0.06
C GLY A 25 -9.16 12.14 -1.29
N GLU A 26 -8.31 12.79 -2.10
CA GLU A 26 -7.79 12.19 -3.33
C GLU A 26 -6.76 11.10 -3.03
N LYS A 27 -6.90 9.98 -3.73
CA LYS A 27 -6.05 8.80 -3.59
C LYS A 27 -4.98 8.80 -4.68
N LYS A 28 -3.73 8.54 -4.32
CA LYS A 28 -2.62 8.42 -5.26
C LYS A 28 -1.69 7.30 -4.85
N GLU A 29 -1.33 6.48 -5.82
CA GLU A 29 -0.32 5.45 -5.65
C GLU A 29 1.07 6.09 -5.65
N LEU A 30 1.83 5.84 -4.59
CA LEU A 30 3.19 6.31 -4.41
C LEU A 30 4.07 5.11 -4.08
N HIS A 31 5.29 5.11 -4.59
CA HIS A 31 6.25 4.04 -4.38
C HIS A 31 7.31 4.44 -3.37
N GLN A 32 7.77 3.48 -2.58
CA GLN A 32 8.88 3.65 -1.66
C GLN A 32 10.09 4.25 -2.37
N GLY A 33 10.68 5.28 -1.77
CA GLY A 33 11.80 6.03 -2.33
C GLY A 33 11.40 7.16 -3.28
N ASN A 34 10.15 7.25 -3.72
CA ASN A 34 9.65 8.45 -4.40
C ASN A 34 9.40 9.58 -3.40
N THR A 35 9.17 10.80 -3.87
CA THR A 35 8.72 11.91 -3.02
C THR A 35 7.22 12.13 -3.12
N PHE A 36 6.58 12.45 -1.99
CA PHE A 36 5.17 12.82 -1.95
C PHE A 36 4.92 14.06 -2.82
N PRO A 37 4.12 13.96 -3.90
CA PRO A 37 3.84 15.09 -4.77
C PRO A 37 2.84 16.06 -4.11
N GLU A 38 2.67 17.23 -4.70
CA GLU A 38 1.58 18.13 -4.33
C GLU A 38 0.22 17.48 -4.58
N CYS A 39 -0.79 17.90 -3.82
CA CYS A 39 -2.15 17.41 -4.01
C CYS A 39 -2.64 17.78 -5.42
N PRO A 40 -3.07 16.81 -6.26
CA PRO A 40 -3.54 17.13 -7.61
C PRO A 40 -4.75 18.08 -7.62
N SER A 41 -5.62 18.01 -6.60
CA SER A 41 -6.79 18.87 -6.46
C SER A 41 -6.44 20.34 -6.18
N THR A 42 -5.50 20.60 -5.27
CA THR A 42 -5.18 21.96 -4.81
C THR A 42 -3.89 22.52 -5.41
N GLY A 43 -3.05 21.67 -6.01
CA GLY A 43 -1.77 22.06 -6.58
C GLY A 43 -0.79 22.64 -5.55
N GLY A 44 -0.94 22.29 -4.28
CA GLY A 44 -0.10 22.79 -3.19
C GLY A 44 0.32 21.71 -2.22
N SER A 45 1.20 22.11 -1.29
CA SER A 45 1.68 21.23 -0.21
C SER A 45 0.52 20.69 0.62
N THR A 46 0.39 19.38 0.64
CA THR A 46 -0.62 18.63 1.39
C THR A 46 0.01 17.65 2.35
N THR A 47 -0.79 17.18 3.30
CA THR A 47 -0.54 15.94 4.03
C THR A 47 -1.15 14.77 3.26
N TRP A 48 -0.44 13.65 3.25
CA TRP A 48 -0.76 12.37 2.65
C TRP A 48 -0.89 11.34 3.77
N THR A 49 -2.01 10.64 3.80
CA THR A 49 -2.28 9.58 4.77
C THR A 49 -2.19 8.24 4.08
N HIS A 50 -1.41 7.29 4.61
CA HIS A 50 -1.40 5.95 4.03
C HIS A 50 -2.80 5.32 4.14
N ALA A 51 -3.40 4.96 3.01
CA ALA A 51 -4.61 4.15 3.04
C ALA A 51 -4.20 2.74 3.44
N SER A 52 -4.97 2.05 4.28
CA SER A 52 -4.68 0.64 4.54
C SER A 52 -4.97 -0.18 3.29
N HIS A 53 -4.00 -0.97 2.82
CA HIS A 53 -4.09 -1.72 1.57
C HIS A 53 -4.37 -3.19 1.80
N THR A 54 -5.42 -3.66 1.13
CA THR A 54 -5.72 -5.08 0.94
C THR A 54 -5.72 -5.34 -0.56
N HIS A 55 -4.93 -6.31 -0.99
CA HIS A 55 -4.79 -6.71 -2.38
C HIS A 55 -5.49 -8.04 -2.62
N ARG A 56 -6.13 -8.23 -3.77
CA ARG A 56 -6.73 -9.51 -4.14
C ARG A 56 -5.77 -10.38 -4.94
N THR A 57 -6.01 -11.68 -4.87
CA THR A 57 -5.37 -12.66 -5.75
C THR A 57 -5.48 -12.23 -7.22
N GLY A 58 -4.35 -12.26 -7.93
CA GLY A 58 -4.23 -11.85 -9.32
C GLY A 58 -3.95 -10.36 -9.53
N GLU A 59 -4.02 -9.52 -8.49
CA GLU A 59 -3.55 -8.15 -8.58
C GLU A 59 -2.02 -8.10 -8.72
N THR A 60 -1.53 -6.99 -9.26
CA THR A 60 -0.08 -6.79 -9.37
C THR A 60 0.42 -6.28 -8.02
N VAL A 61 1.46 -6.93 -7.54
CA VAL A 61 2.17 -6.60 -6.32
C VAL A 61 2.82 -5.25 -6.53
N MET A 62 2.41 -4.27 -5.75
CA MET A 62 2.91 -2.91 -5.85
C MET A 62 4.17 -2.73 -5.01
N GLU A 63 4.30 -3.48 -3.91
CA GLU A 63 5.44 -3.43 -3.00
C GLU A 63 6.13 -4.79 -2.91
N SER A 64 7.46 -4.79 -2.91
CA SER A 64 8.16 -6.01 -2.51
C SER A 64 8.12 -6.13 -0.99
N GLY A 65 7.53 -7.19 -0.48
CA GLY A 65 7.37 -7.35 0.96
C GLY A 65 6.71 -8.66 1.35
N HIS A 66 6.40 -8.77 2.63
CA HIS A 66 5.67 -9.91 3.18
C HIS A 66 4.19 -9.56 3.21
N TYR A 67 3.38 -10.46 2.69
CA TYR A 67 1.95 -10.30 2.64
C TYR A 67 1.30 -11.44 3.39
N ILE A 68 0.33 -11.11 4.23
CA ILE A 68 -0.47 -12.05 5.00
C ILE A 68 -1.88 -12.11 4.42
N ASP A 69 -2.38 -13.29 4.10
CA ASP A 69 -3.75 -13.43 3.65
C ASP A 69 -4.76 -13.43 4.83
N ALA A 70 -6.05 -13.40 4.53
CA ALA A 70 -7.11 -13.44 5.54
C ALA A 70 -7.09 -14.72 6.42
N ASP A 71 -6.53 -15.82 5.93
CA ASP A 71 -6.35 -17.09 6.64
C ASP A 71 -5.11 -17.08 7.56
N GLY A 72 -4.19 -16.14 7.36
CA GLY A 72 -2.94 -16.00 8.11
C GLY A 72 -1.71 -16.63 7.42
N GLU A 73 -1.79 -16.93 6.12
CA GLU A 73 -0.68 -17.43 5.31
C GLU A 73 0.21 -16.27 4.85
N HIS A 74 1.53 -16.44 5.00
CA HIS A 74 2.50 -15.41 4.68
C HIS A 74 3.20 -15.73 3.35
N VAL A 75 3.32 -14.74 2.48
CA VAL A 75 4.02 -14.84 1.20
C VAL A 75 4.95 -13.65 1.01
N ALA A 76 6.19 -13.92 0.61
CA ALA A 76 7.11 -12.88 0.17
C ALA A 76 6.90 -12.63 -1.33
N LEU A 77 6.40 -11.45 -1.68
CA LEU A 77 6.18 -11.05 -3.06
C LEU A 77 7.11 -9.91 -3.43
N LYS A 78 7.36 -9.76 -4.73
CA LYS A 78 8.17 -8.67 -5.28
C LYS A 78 7.28 -7.74 -6.09
N GLN A 79 7.61 -6.46 -6.10
CA GLN A 79 6.95 -5.48 -6.95
C GLN A 79 6.95 -5.97 -8.41
N GLY A 80 5.77 -5.92 -9.04
CA GLY A 80 5.52 -6.41 -10.40
C GLY A 80 5.09 -7.88 -10.48
N GLU A 81 5.21 -8.65 -9.40
CA GLU A 81 4.63 -10.01 -9.34
C GLU A 81 3.11 -9.96 -9.26
N LYS A 82 2.44 -11.10 -9.34
CA LYS A 82 1.00 -11.20 -9.07
C LYS A 82 0.75 -11.87 -7.75
N PHE A 83 -0.22 -11.38 -7.00
CA PHE A 83 -0.69 -12.02 -5.80
C PHE A 83 -1.15 -13.46 -6.12
N PRO A 84 -0.49 -14.50 -5.58
CA PRO A 84 -0.89 -15.86 -5.83
C PRO A 84 -2.23 -16.16 -5.15
N ARG A 85 -2.87 -17.24 -5.58
CA ARG A 85 -3.99 -17.82 -4.82
C ARG A 85 -3.47 -18.42 -3.53
N CYS A 86 -4.34 -18.52 -2.53
CA CYS A 86 -4.00 -19.14 -1.24
C CYS A 86 -3.38 -20.53 -1.48
N PRO A 87 -2.15 -20.80 -0.99
CA PRO A 87 -1.52 -22.11 -1.11
C PRO A 87 -2.35 -23.25 -0.51
N SER A 88 -3.05 -22.99 0.60
CA SER A 88 -3.83 -24.00 1.32
C SER A 88 -5.16 -24.36 0.63
N THR A 89 -5.92 -23.38 0.14
CA THR A 89 -7.27 -23.61 -0.42
C THR A 89 -7.30 -23.53 -1.95
N GLY A 90 -6.33 -22.86 -2.56
CA GLY A 90 -6.33 -22.55 -3.99
C GLY A 90 -7.36 -21.48 -4.40
N GLU A 91 -8.02 -20.85 -3.43
CA GLU A 91 -9.04 -19.82 -3.67
C GLU A 91 -8.44 -18.41 -3.78
N SER A 92 -9.22 -17.51 -4.37
CA SER A 92 -8.88 -16.10 -4.45
C SER A 92 -9.08 -15.44 -3.08
N VAL A 93 -7.96 -15.18 -2.41
CA VAL A 93 -7.90 -14.53 -1.10
C VAL A 93 -7.47 -13.07 -1.22
N THR A 94 -7.59 -12.38 -0.10
CA THR A 94 -7.14 -11.00 0.06
C THR A 94 -5.86 -11.00 0.89
N TRP A 95 -4.81 -10.44 0.32
CA TRP A 95 -3.49 -10.27 0.88
C TRP A 95 -3.35 -8.88 1.48
N THR A 96 -2.96 -8.82 2.73
CA THR A 96 -2.65 -7.58 3.46
C THR A 96 -1.15 -7.47 3.57
N HIS A 97 -0.59 -6.29 3.33
CA HIS A 97 0.84 -6.10 3.52
C HIS A 97 1.17 -6.15 5.02
N GLU A 98 2.08 -7.03 5.42
CA GLU A 98 2.61 -7.09 6.78
C GLU A 98 3.73 -6.06 6.90
N GLN A 99 3.39 -4.85 7.34
CA GLN A 99 4.39 -3.86 7.75
C GLN A 99 4.97 -4.31 9.10
N GLN A 100 6.26 -4.66 9.13
CA GLN A 100 6.99 -5.03 10.36
C GLN A 100 7.51 -3.80 11.10
#